data_AF-A0A517YLB3-F1
#
_entry.id   AF-A0A517YLB3-F1
#
_cell.length_a   1.000
_cell.length_b   1.000
_cell.length_c   1.000
_cell.angle_alpha   90.00
_cell.angle_beta   90.00
_cell.angle_gamma   90.00
#
_symmetry.space_group_name_H-M   'P 1'
#
loop_
_entity.id
_entity.type
_entity.pdbx_description
1 polymer ?
#
loop_
_entity_poly.entity_id
_entity_poly.type
_entity_poly.pdbx_seq_one_letter_code
_entity_poly.pdbx_strand_id
1 'polypeptide(L)' 'MNQNTKRSILRWTHILFGLPLIGFVYGPPAETEPYRYMFQYVFVPVLLLTGLWMWKGHVVERLIWKKAA' A
#
# COMPACT_ATOMS: atom_id res chain seq x y z
N MET A 1 17.07 11.58 0.17
CA MET A 1 15.72 12.16 0.01
C MET A 1 15.30 12.80 1.33
N ASN A 2 14.70 14.00 1.31
CA ASN A 2 14.20 14.65 2.53
C ASN A 2 13.12 13.76 3.21
N GLN A 3 13.12 13.67 4.53
CA GLN A 3 12.17 12.86 5.31
C GLN A 3 10.72 13.28 5.07
N ASN A 4 10.48 14.58 4.91
CA ASN A 4 9.15 15.09 4.55
C ASN A 4 8.71 14.57 3.18
N THR A 5 9.61 14.57 2.20
CA THR A 5 9.34 14.03 0.86
C THR A 5 9.06 12.52 0.92
N LYS A 6 9.82 11.74 1.72
CA LYS A 6 9.58 10.29 1.93
C LYS A 6 8.18 10.01 2.45
N ARG A 7 7.75 10.74 3.49
CA ARG A 7 6.41 10.59 4.09
C ARG A 7 5.31 11.00 3.13
N SER A 8 5.49 12.09 2.38
CA SER A 8 4.53 12.53 1.37
C SER A 8 4.34 11.49 0.27
N ILE A 9 5.42 10.91 -0.26
CA ILE A 9 5.34 9.86 -1.29
C ILE A 9 4.56 8.66 -0.77
N LEU A 10 4.93 8.12 0.40
CA LEU A 10 4.24 6.96 0.98
C LEU A 10 2.75 7.21 1.20
N ARG A 11 2.38 8.40 1.68
CA ARG A 11 0.98 8.78 1.90
C ARG A 11 0.22 8.86 0.59
N TRP A 12 0.78 9.53 -0.42
CA TRP A 12 0.15 9.65 -1.73
C TRP A 12 0.03 8.29 -2.42
N THR A 13 1.06 7.43 -2.36
CA THR A 13 0.95 6.05 -2.84
C THR A 13 -0.17 5.30 -2.13
N HIS A 14 -0.25 5.37 -0.80
CA HIS A 14 -1.31 4.68 -0.05
C HIS A 14 -2.71 5.17 -0.43
N ILE A 15 -2.90 6.49 -0.59
CA ILE A 15 -4.20 7.06 -0.99
C ILE A 15 -4.55 6.66 -2.43
N LEU A 16 -3.60 6.73 -3.37
CA LEU A 16 -3.85 6.41 -4.78
C LEU A 16 -4.21 4.95 -5.00
N PHE A 17 -3.64 4.03 -4.21
CA PHE A 17 -4.02 2.62 -4.24
C PHE A 17 -5.28 2.34 -3.39
N GLY A 18 -5.54 3.13 -2.35
CA GLY A 18 -6.71 2.97 -1.48
C GLY A 18 -8.01 3.37 -2.16
N LEU A 19 -7.98 4.47 -2.92
CA LEU A 19 -9.18 5.04 -3.53
C LEU A 19 -9.86 4.06 -4.53
N PRO A 20 -9.15 3.41 -5.47
CA PRO A 20 -9.77 2.42 -6.36
C PRO A 20 -10.26 1.18 -5.62
N LEU A 21 -9.63 0.80 -4.49
CA LEU A 21 -10.07 -0.35 -3.70
C LEU A 21 -11.48 -0.15 -3.13
N ILE A 22 -11.86 1.10 -2.80
CA ILE A 22 -13.23 1.43 -2.38
C ILE A 22 -14.21 1.11 -3.51
N GLY A 23 -13.91 1.53 -4.74
CA GLY A 23 -14.72 1.21 -5.91
C GLY A 23 -14.80 -0.30 -6.18
N PHE A 24 -13.73 -1.05 -5.94
CA PHE A 24 -13.74 -2.51 -6.03
C PHE A 24 -14.63 -3.18 -4.97
N VAL A 25 -14.64 -2.68 -3.73
CA VAL A 25 -15.43 -3.25 -2.62
C VAL A 25 -16.92 -2.95 -2.76
N TYR A 26 -17.27 -1.75 -3.25
CA TYR A 26 -18.67 -1.31 -3.35
C TYR A 26 -19.25 -1.40 -4.77
N GLY A 27 -18.43 -1.74 -5.77
CA GLY A 27 -18.84 -1.85 -7.17
C GLY A 27 -19.60 -3.15 -7.48
N PRO A 28 -20.39 -3.18 -8.57
CA PRO A 28 -21.06 -4.40 -9.01
C PRO A 28 -20.05 -5.52 -9.33
N PRO A 29 -20.37 -6.80 -9.01
CA PRO A 29 -19.48 -7.93 -9.34
C PRO A 29 -19.14 -8.05 -10.82
N ALA A 30 -20.09 -7.76 -11.72
CA ALA A 30 -19.88 -7.85 -13.16
C ALA A 30 -18.75 -6.93 -13.68
N GLU A 31 -18.52 -5.79 -13.01
CA GLU A 31 -17.49 -4.81 -13.39
C GLU A 31 -16.17 -5.06 -12.65
N THR A 32 -16.23 -5.70 -11.48
CA THR A 32 -15.07 -5.89 -10.59
C THR A 32 -14.40 -7.25 -10.73
N GLU A 33 -15.15 -8.30 -11.10
CA GLU A 33 -14.63 -9.66 -11.32
C GLU A 33 -13.41 -9.72 -12.25
N PRO A 34 -13.40 -9.04 -13.41
CA PRO A 34 -12.25 -9.10 -14.32
C PRO A 34 -10.95 -8.61 -13.69
N TYR A 35 -11.04 -7.73 -12.69
CA TYR A 35 -9.90 -7.10 -12.02
C TYR A 35 -9.65 -7.65 -10.61
N ARG A 36 -10.43 -8.65 -10.16
CA ARG A 36 -10.34 -9.23 -8.81
C ARG A 36 -8.90 -9.57 -8.42
N TYR A 37 -8.17 -10.26 -9.28
CA TYR A 37 -6.79 -10.65 -9.00
C TYR A 37 -5.82 -9.48 -8.93
N MET A 38 -6.06 -8.42 -9.71
CA MET A 38 -5.26 -7.20 -9.62
C MET A 38 -5.44 -6.53 -8.24
N PHE A 39 -6.68 -6.43 -7.76
CA PHE A 39 -6.94 -5.85 -6.44
C PHE A 39 -6.36 -6.71 -5.31
N GLN A 40 -6.51 -8.03 -5.40
CA GLN A 40 -6.04 -8.96 -4.37
C GLN A 40 -4.52 -9.08 -4.29
N TYR A 41 -3.82 -9.14 -5.43
CA TYR A 41 -2.38 -9.42 -5.47
C TYR A 41 -1.51 -8.18 -5.70
N VAL A 42 -2.09 -7.03 -6.06
CA VAL A 42 -1.34 -5.78 -6.25
C VAL A 42 -1.82 -4.72 -5.26
N PHE A 43 -3.10 -4.35 -5.31
CA PHE A 43 -3.59 -3.21 -4.52
C PHE A 43 -3.53 -3.48 -3.02
N VAL A 44 -4.05 -4.62 -2.57
CA VAL A 44 -4.05 -5.00 -1.15
C VAL A 44 -2.63 -5.12 -0.58
N PRO A 45 -1.67 -5.83 -1.21
CA PRO A 45 -0.29 -5.87 -0.73
C PRO A 45 0.39 -4.51 -0.69
N VAL A 46 0.23 -3.68 -1.73
CA VAL A 46 0.82 -2.33 -1.76
C VAL A 46 0.25 -1.47 -0.65
N LEU A 47 -1.06 -1.52 -0.40
CA LEU A 47 -1.71 -0.82 0.70
C LEU A 47 -1.19 -1.29 2.05
N LEU A 48 -1.10 -2.60 2.27
CA LEU A 48 -0.57 -3.16 3.51
C LEU A 48 0.87 -2.70 3.76
N LEU A 49 1.75 -2.81 2.76
CA LEU A 49 3.16 -2.44 2.91
C LEU A 49 3.33 -0.94 3.18
N THR A 50 2.63 -0.10 2.42
CA THR A 50 2.70 1.36 2.61
C THR A 50 2.07 1.79 3.94
N GLY A 51 0.97 1.18 4.36
CA GLY A 51 0.33 1.41 5.65
C GLY A 51 1.22 0.99 6.82
N LEU A 52 1.80 -0.21 6.77
CA LEU A 52 2.76 -0.71 7.77
C LEU A 52 3.99 0.18 7.84
N TRP A 53 4.50 0.66 6.71
CA TRP A 53 5.63 1.58 6.69
C TRP A 53 5.27 2.93 7.31
N MET A 54 4.08 3.48 7.04
CA MET A 54 3.68 4.75 7.66
C MET A 54 3.46 4.62 9.17
N TRP A 55 2.92 3.49 9.64
CA TRP A 55 2.66 3.25 11.06
C TRP A 55 3.95 2.90 11.84
N LYS A 56 4.69 1.91 11.35
CA LYS A 56 5.83 1.30 12.04
C LYS A 56 7.10 1.35 11.19
N GLY A 57 7.27 2.36 10.34
CA GLY A 57 8.43 2.49 9.44
C GLY A 57 9.78 2.31 10.14
N HIS A 58 9.92 2.87 11.34
CA HIS A 58 11.11 2.73 12.19
C HIS A 58 11.41 1.27 12.58
N VAL A 59 10.39 0.43 12.77
CA VAL A 59 10.52 -1.00 13.09
C VAL A 59 10.80 -1.80 11.82
N VAL A 60 10.15 -1.47 10.71
CA VAL A 60 10.38 -2.09 9.40
C VAL A 60 11.82 -1.86 8.95
N GLU A 61 12.31 -0.62 9.04
CA GLU A 61 13.69 -0.24 8.69
C GLU A 61 14.70 -1.00 9.57
N ARG A 62 14.39 -1.16 10.86
CA ARG A 62 15.21 -1.95 11.81
C ARG A 62 15.24 -3.45 11.48
N LEU A 63 14.13 -4.04 11.04
CA LEU A 63 14.06 -5.46 10.66
C LEU A 63 14.82 -5.74 9.37
N ILE A 64 14.74 -4.82 8.40
CA ILE A 64 15.47 -4.94 7.13
C ILE A 64 16.98 -4.78 7.38
N TRP A 65 17.40 -3.82 8.21
CA TRP A 65 18.82 -3.61 8.52
C TRP A 65 19.43 -4.71 9.38
N LYS A 66 18.68 -5.32 10.30
CA LYS A 66 19.17 -6.49 11.06
C LYS A 66 19.42 -7.73 10.22
N LYS A 67 18.85 -7.81 9.01
CA LYS A 67 19.07 -8.94 8.10
C LYS A 67 20.29 -8.76 7.19
N ALA A 68 20.87 -7.56 7.16
CA ALA A 68 22.00 -7.21 6.30
C ALA A 68 23.36 -7.19 7.06
N ALA A 69 23.36 -7.46 8.37
CA ALA A 69 24.55 -7.61 9.21
C ALA A 69 24.59 -9.04 9.78
#